data_AF-A0A841T631-F1
#
_entry.id   AF-A0A841T631-F1
#
_cell.length_a   1.000
_cell.length_b   1.000
_cell.length_c   1.000
_cell.angle_alpha   90.00
_cell.angle_beta   90.00
_cell.angle_gamma   90.00
#
_symmetry.space_group_name_H-M   'P 1'
#
loop_
_entity.id
_entity.type
_entity.pdbx_description
1 polymer ?
#
loop_
_entity_poly.entity_id
_entity_poly.type
_entity_poly.pdbx_seq_one_letter_code
_entity_poly.pdbx_strand_id
1 'polypeptide(L)'
;MSQISQEALESQDAAVQRNPQELLDQLLKPEVQESLTVLVDNLPKLTEMVTFLTAAFDFAKNVATDKVLINDFAHGIGEFVKPVAEKAKGIAAAAIEANERAEADTSTIGMFGVLKLLKDPQVQKTLKFTQAFLGALSENKQQR
;
A
#
# COMPACT_ATOMS: atom_id res chain seq x y z
N MET A 1 41.24 -32.83 7.91
CA MET A 1 40.35 -31.65 7.74
C MET A 1 40.58 -31.02 6.37
N SER A 2 40.19 -31.69 5.26
CA SER A 2 40.13 -31.00 3.95
C SER A 2 39.37 -31.75 2.83
N GLN A 3 38.52 -32.73 3.15
CA GLN A 3 37.77 -33.49 2.11
C GLN A 3 36.25 -33.23 2.12
N ILE A 4 35.73 -32.38 3.00
CA ILE A 4 34.28 -32.09 3.07
C ILE A 4 33.89 -30.88 2.18
N SER A 5 34.87 -30.21 1.55
CA SER A 5 34.60 -28.95 0.84
C SER A 5 34.35 -29.08 -0.67
N GLN A 6 34.33 -30.29 -1.24
CA GLN A 6 34.20 -30.48 -2.70
C GLN A 6 32.88 -31.09 -3.17
N GLU A 7 32.07 -31.70 -2.30
CA GLU A 7 30.75 -32.22 -2.68
C GLU A 7 29.63 -31.15 -2.65
N ALA A 8 29.91 -29.94 -2.15
CA ALA A 8 28.91 -28.89 -1.98
C ALA A 8 28.79 -27.90 -3.16
N LEU A 9 29.50 -28.13 -4.28
CA LEU A 9 29.53 -27.20 -5.42
C LEU A 9 29.01 -27.77 -6.74
N GLU A 10 28.58 -29.03 -6.80
CA GLU A 10 28.08 -29.67 -8.04
C GLU A 10 26.55 -29.70 -8.17
N SER A 11 25.78 -29.10 -7.25
CA SER A 11 24.31 -29.09 -7.33
C SER A 11 23.72 -27.86 -8.03
N GLN A 12 24.55 -27.06 -8.71
CA GLN A 12 24.11 -25.77 -9.24
C GLN A 12 24.46 -25.59 -10.73
N ASP A 13 24.34 -26.66 -11.52
CA ASP A 13 24.32 -26.52 -13.00
C ASP A 13 23.56 -27.66 -13.70
N ALA A 14 22.49 -28.15 -13.09
CA ALA A 14 21.49 -28.93 -13.84
C ALA A 14 20.65 -27.96 -14.70
N ALA A 15 21.31 -27.31 -15.65
CA ALA A 15 20.68 -26.71 -16.81
C ALA A 15 20.01 -27.83 -17.59
N VAL A 16 18.79 -28.16 -17.15
CA VAL A 16 17.67 -28.77 -17.84
C VAL A 16 18.01 -29.07 -19.30
N GLN A 17 18.67 -30.21 -19.54
CA GLN A 17 18.66 -30.87 -20.84
C GLN A 17 17.25 -31.43 -21.00
N ARG A 18 16.30 -30.54 -21.33
CA ARG A 18 14.98 -30.92 -21.81
C ARG A 18 15.23 -31.66 -23.11
N ASN A 19 15.30 -32.99 -23.03
CA ASN A 19 15.40 -33.82 -24.21
C ASN A 19 14.18 -33.49 -25.10
N PRO A 20 14.38 -33.15 -26.38
CA PRO A 20 13.28 -32.83 -27.29
C PRO A 20 12.22 -33.93 -27.33
N GLN A 21 12.64 -35.18 -27.13
CA GLN A 21 11.78 -36.36 -27.05
C GLN A 21 10.86 -36.33 -25.81
N GLU A 22 11.36 -35.91 -24.64
CA GLU A 22 10.53 -35.78 -23.43
C GLU A 22 9.53 -34.63 -23.54
N LEU A 23 9.91 -33.54 -24.20
CA LEU A 23 8.97 -32.45 -24.52
C LEU A 23 7.89 -32.93 -25.48
N LEU A 24 8.24 -33.71 -26.51
CA LEU A 24 7.27 -34.30 -27.42
C LEU A 24 6.33 -35.27 -26.70
N ASP A 25 6.84 -36.13 -25.83
CA ASP A 25 6.02 -37.03 -25.00
C ASP A 25 5.09 -36.25 -24.06
N GLN A 26 5.53 -35.09 -23.55
CA GLN A 26 4.71 -34.21 -22.73
C GLN A 26 3.65 -33.47 -23.54
N LEU A 27 3.92 -33.11 -24.79
CA LEU A 27 2.94 -32.54 -25.72
C LEU A 27 1.92 -33.57 -26.23
N LEU A 28 2.27 -34.86 -26.22
CA LEU A 28 1.37 -35.96 -26.59
C LEU A 28 0.35 -36.32 -25.50
N LYS A 29 0.54 -35.82 -24.27
CA LYS A 29 -0.42 -36.02 -23.18
C LYS A 29 -1.74 -35.31 -23.49
N PRO A 30 -2.90 -35.99 -23.31
CA PRO A 30 -4.20 -35.44 -23.68
C PRO A 30 -4.54 -34.13 -22.96
N GLU A 31 -4.08 -33.96 -21.72
CA GLU A 31 -4.28 -32.74 -20.92
C GLU A 31 -3.52 -31.54 -21.50
N VAL A 32 -2.34 -31.79 -22.09
CA VAL A 32 -1.51 -30.75 -22.71
C VAL A 32 -2.07 -30.38 -24.07
N GLN A 33 -2.60 -31.34 -24.82
CA GLN A 33 -3.31 -31.06 -26.08
C GLN A 33 -4.58 -30.24 -25.83
N GLU A 34 -5.38 -30.59 -24.82
CA GLU A 34 -6.56 -29.81 -24.44
C GLU A 34 -6.18 -28.38 -24.04
N SER A 35 -5.14 -28.22 -23.22
CA SER A 35 -4.63 -26.89 -22.83
C SER A 35 -4.12 -26.08 -24.02
N LEU A 36 -3.46 -26.72 -25.00
CA LEU A 36 -3.01 -26.06 -26.23
C LEU A 36 -4.18 -25.68 -27.14
N THR A 37 -5.20 -26.54 -27.26
CA THR A 37 -6.43 -26.22 -28.00
C THR A 37 -7.15 -25.04 -27.35
N VAL A 38 -7.34 -25.06 -26.03
CA VAL A 38 -7.93 -23.95 -25.28
C VAL A 38 -7.09 -22.67 -25.44
N LEU A 39 -5.77 -22.78 -25.43
CA LEU A 39 -4.89 -21.62 -25.62
C LEU A 39 -5.05 -21.03 -27.02
N VAL A 40 -5.11 -21.88 -28.06
CA VAL A 40 -5.36 -21.46 -29.45
C VAL A 40 -6.73 -20.81 -29.59
N ASP A 41 -7.77 -21.39 -28.99
CA ASP A 41 -9.13 -20.86 -29.00
C ASP A 41 -9.25 -19.52 -28.26
N ASN A 42 -8.41 -19.29 -27.24
CA ASN A 42 -8.37 -18.03 -26.47
C ASN A 42 -7.31 -17.04 -26.98
N LEU A 43 -6.56 -17.34 -28.05
CA LEU A 43 -5.65 -16.39 -28.70
C LEU A 43 -6.32 -15.05 -29.04
N PRO A 44 -7.57 -15.02 -29.56
CA PRO A 44 -8.26 -13.76 -29.83
C PRO A 44 -8.40 -12.87 -28.58
N LYS A 45 -8.68 -13.46 -27.40
CA LYS A 45 -8.78 -12.70 -26.14
C LYS A 45 -7.43 -12.15 -25.70
N LEU A 46 -6.35 -12.90 -25.90
CA LEU A 46 -5.00 -12.39 -25.62
C LEU A 46 -4.65 -11.22 -26.54
N THR A 47 -5.04 -11.29 -27.82
CA THR A 47 -4.91 -10.17 -28.75
C THR A 47 -5.70 -8.95 -28.26
N GLU A 48 -6.96 -9.12 -27.85
CA GLU A 48 -7.78 -8.02 -27.29
C GLU A 48 -7.16 -7.40 -26.02
N MET A 49 -6.62 -8.23 -25.12
CA MET A 49 -5.94 -7.74 -23.91
C MET A 49 -4.69 -6.92 -24.25
N VAL A 50 -3.90 -7.34 -25.23
CA VAL A 50 -2.74 -6.59 -25.70
C VAL A 50 -3.18 -5.28 -26.36
N THR A 51 -4.26 -5.29 -27.14
CA THR A 51 -4.85 -4.06 -27.70
C THR A 51 -5.31 -3.11 -26.61
N PHE A 52 -6.01 -3.61 -25.58
CA PHE A 52 -6.42 -2.80 -24.44
C PHE A 52 -5.22 -2.23 -23.66
N LEU A 53 -4.19 -3.05 -23.44
CA LEU A 53 -2.98 -2.62 -22.74
C LEU A 53 -2.21 -1.56 -23.54
N THR A 54 -2.20 -1.69 -24.87
CA THR A 54 -1.65 -0.66 -25.77
C THR A 54 -2.45 0.63 -25.67
N ALA A 55 -3.79 0.56 -25.69
CA ALA A 55 -4.65 1.73 -25.53
C ALA A 55 -4.47 2.41 -24.17
N ALA A 56 -4.31 1.62 -23.09
CA ALA A 56 -4.02 2.14 -21.76
C ALA A 56 -2.63 2.81 -21.69
N PHE A 57 -1.63 2.22 -22.35
CA PHE A 57 -0.30 2.83 -22.47
C PHE A 57 -0.36 4.15 -23.25
N ASP A 58 -1.06 4.19 -24.39
CA ASP A 58 -1.23 5.40 -25.19
C ASP A 58 -1.98 6.47 -24.42
N PHE A 59 -3.03 6.10 -23.68
CA PHE A 59 -3.74 7.01 -22.78
C PHE A 59 -2.79 7.57 -21.71
N ALA A 60 -2.07 6.72 -20.99
CA ALA A 60 -1.13 7.14 -19.96
C ALA A 60 -0.02 8.04 -20.52
N LYS A 61 0.50 7.71 -21.71
CA LYS A 61 1.48 8.52 -22.43
C LYS A 61 0.91 9.88 -22.82
N ASN A 62 -0.29 9.93 -23.40
CA ASN A 62 -0.94 11.16 -23.82
C ASN A 62 -1.22 12.08 -22.62
N VAL A 63 -1.74 11.51 -21.53
CA VAL A 63 -1.97 12.26 -20.27
C VAL A 63 -0.66 12.73 -19.65
N ALA A 64 0.37 11.88 -19.61
CA ALA A 64 1.66 12.23 -19.02
C ALA A 64 2.43 13.30 -19.82
N THR A 65 2.23 13.33 -21.14
CA THR A 65 2.90 14.30 -22.03
C THR A 65 2.14 15.64 -22.06
N ASP A 66 0.86 15.64 -21.71
CA ASP A 66 0.05 16.85 -21.59
C ASP A 66 0.29 17.55 -20.25
N LYS A 67 1.23 18.50 -20.28
CA LYS A 67 1.57 19.32 -19.12
C LYS A 67 0.42 20.21 -18.65
N VAL A 68 -0.52 20.58 -19.52
CA VAL A 68 -1.67 21.43 -19.17
C VAL A 68 -2.66 20.61 -18.36
N LEU A 69 -3.02 19.41 -18.82
CA LEU A 69 -3.90 18.50 -18.07
C LEU A 69 -3.33 18.13 -16.71
N ILE A 70 -2.02 17.81 -16.62
CA ILE A 70 -1.38 17.51 -15.32
C ILE A 70 -1.45 18.72 -14.39
N ASN A 71 -1.12 19.92 -14.89
CA ASN A 71 -1.10 21.12 -14.08
C ASN A 71 -2.50 21.47 -13.57
N ASP A 72 -3.52 21.39 -14.43
CA ASP A 72 -4.91 21.71 -14.08
C ASP A 72 -5.48 20.69 -13.09
N PHE A 73 -5.16 19.40 -13.28
CA PHE A 73 -5.55 18.35 -12.35
C PHE A 73 -4.84 18.47 -10.99
N ALA A 74 -3.53 18.75 -11.00
CA ALA A 74 -2.76 18.99 -9.78
C ALA A 74 -3.24 20.24 -9.03
N HIS A 75 -3.67 21.28 -9.75
CA HIS A 75 -4.28 22.46 -9.13
C HIS A 75 -5.65 22.14 -8.54
N GLY A 76 -6.51 21.45 -9.28
CA GLY A 76 -7.87 21.11 -8.84
C GLY A 76 -7.88 20.17 -7.62
N ILE A 77 -7.06 19.12 -7.62
CA ILE A 77 -6.87 18.27 -6.44
C ILE A 77 -6.12 19.03 -5.35
N GLY A 78 -5.11 19.82 -5.74
CA GLY A 78 -4.33 20.67 -4.85
C GLY A 78 -5.22 21.53 -3.95
N GLU A 79 -6.25 22.18 -4.50
CA GLU A 79 -7.20 22.98 -3.73
C GLU A 79 -8.01 22.19 -2.72
N PHE A 80 -8.35 20.94 -3.03
CA PHE A 80 -9.06 20.06 -2.09
C PHE A 80 -8.15 19.56 -0.96
N VAL A 81 -6.87 19.29 -1.25
CA VAL A 81 -5.93 18.75 -0.25
C VAL A 81 -5.18 19.84 0.53
N LYS A 82 -5.06 21.06 -0.01
CA LYS A 82 -4.48 22.25 0.66
C LYS A 82 -5.00 22.42 2.09
N PRO A 83 -6.32 22.42 2.39
CA PRO A 83 -6.80 22.63 3.75
C PRO A 83 -6.39 21.51 4.72
N VAL A 84 -6.23 20.27 4.24
CA VAL A 84 -5.74 19.16 5.06
C VAL A 84 -4.24 19.29 5.29
N ALA A 85 -3.49 19.63 4.25
CA ALA A 85 -2.04 19.84 4.31
C ALA A 85 -1.66 21.02 5.22
N GLU A 86 -2.41 22.12 5.16
CA GLU A 86 -2.22 23.30 6.03
C GLU A 86 -2.55 22.97 7.49
N LYS A 87 -3.66 22.27 7.75
CA LYS A 87 -3.97 21.78 9.10
C LYS A 87 -2.88 20.85 9.65
N ALA A 88 -2.34 19.96 8.82
CA ALA A 88 -1.26 19.06 9.21
C ALA A 88 0.03 19.84 9.55
N LYS A 89 0.39 20.87 8.78
CA LYS A 89 1.51 21.76 9.09
C LYS A 89 1.31 22.49 10.43
N GLY A 90 0.11 22.98 10.70
CA GLY A 90 -0.23 23.63 11.97
C GLY A 90 -0.10 22.68 13.17
N ILE A 91 -0.54 21.43 13.03
CA ILE A 91 -0.38 20.39 14.06
C ILE A 91 1.10 20.06 14.28
N ALA A 92 1.88 19.92 13.21
CA ALA A 92 3.32 19.65 13.30
C ALA A 92 4.06 20.79 14.02
N ALA A 93 3.76 22.04 13.69
CA ALA A 93 4.34 23.21 14.37
C ALA A 93 3.94 23.25 15.86
N ALA A 94 2.66 23.02 16.17
CA ALA A 94 2.19 22.96 17.55
C ALA A 94 2.82 21.80 18.34
N ALA A 95 3.09 20.66 17.69
CA ALA A 95 3.78 19.53 18.32
C ALA A 95 5.25 19.83 18.62
N ILE A 96 5.95 20.51 17.70
CA ILE A 96 7.34 20.95 17.91
C ILE A 96 7.39 21.94 19.07
N GLU A 97 6.54 22.96 19.06
CA GLU A 97 6.46 23.95 20.14
C GLU A 97 6.10 23.31 21.49
N ALA A 98 5.18 22.35 21.49
CA ALA A 98 4.83 21.60 22.69
C ALA A 98 6.01 20.76 23.20
N ASN A 99 6.80 20.14 22.31
CA ASN A 99 7.99 19.39 22.69
C ASN A 99 9.05 20.31 23.32
N GLU A 100 9.35 21.44 22.69
CA GLU A 100 10.30 22.43 23.22
C GLU A 100 9.87 22.95 24.61
N ARG A 101 8.58 23.24 24.80
CA ARG A 101 8.05 23.67 26.11
C ARG A 101 8.10 22.56 27.16
N ALA A 102 7.83 21.32 26.78
CA ALA A 102 7.89 20.17 27.68
C ALA A 102 9.33 19.83 28.10
N GLU A 103 10.32 20.03 27.23
CA GLU A 103 11.73 19.85 27.55
C GLU A 103 12.29 21.00 28.41
N ALA A 104 11.82 22.23 28.18
CA ALA A 104 12.22 23.40 28.97
C ALA A 104 11.62 23.40 30.39
N ASP A 105 10.44 22.81 30.58
CA ASP A 105 9.77 22.73 31.89
C ASP A 105 10.15 21.45 32.64
N THR A 106 11.10 21.58 33.58
CA THR A 106 11.58 20.47 34.42
C THR A 106 10.70 20.19 35.65
N SER A 107 9.54 20.85 35.76
CA SER A 107 8.67 20.69 36.92
C SER A 107 7.96 19.33 36.94
N THR A 108 7.99 18.65 38.08
CA THR A 108 7.28 17.37 38.24
C THR A 108 5.79 17.62 38.47
N ILE A 109 4.94 16.98 37.66
CA ILE A 109 3.49 17.06 37.82
C ILE A 109 3.06 16.30 39.07
N GLY A 110 2.68 17.03 40.13
CA GLY A 110 2.13 16.43 41.36
C GLY A 110 0.68 15.93 41.19
N MET A 111 0.14 15.22 42.20
CA MET A 111 -1.22 14.66 42.17
C MET A 111 -2.30 15.71 41.89
N PHE A 112 -2.18 16.91 42.49
CA PHE A 112 -3.09 18.03 42.20
C PHE A 112 -2.91 18.59 40.79
N GLY A 113 -1.71 18.50 40.21
CA GLY A 113 -1.44 18.85 38.81
C GLY A 113 -2.17 17.91 37.85
N VAL A 114 -2.15 16.60 38.12
CA VAL A 114 -2.92 15.62 37.35
C VAL A 114 -4.42 15.91 37.40
N LEU A 115 -4.95 16.21 38.59
CA LEU A 115 -6.36 16.61 38.75
C LEU A 115 -6.71 17.87 37.98
N LYS A 116 -5.79 18.85 37.93
CA LYS A 116 -5.96 20.08 37.16
C LYS A 116 -5.93 19.82 35.64
N LEU A 117 -5.05 18.94 35.17
CA LEU A 117 -4.98 18.52 33.76
C LEU A 117 -6.24 17.76 33.32
N LEU A 118 -6.78 16.88 34.16
CA LEU A 118 -8.05 16.21 33.89
C LEU A 118 -9.23 17.19 33.78
N LYS A 119 -9.14 18.35 34.45
CA LYS A 119 -10.12 19.43 34.34
C LYS A 119 -9.91 20.29 33.09
N ASP A 120 -8.83 20.13 32.34
CA ASP A 120 -8.57 20.89 31.12
C ASP A 120 -9.67 20.64 30.05
N PRO A 121 -10.20 21.68 29.38
CA PRO A 121 -11.25 21.53 28.38
C PRO A 121 -10.89 20.62 27.20
N GLN A 122 -9.63 20.57 26.76
CA GLN A 122 -9.20 19.71 25.66
C GLN A 122 -9.13 18.24 26.11
N VAL A 123 -8.60 17.98 27.30
CA VAL A 123 -8.60 16.63 27.89
C VAL A 123 -10.04 16.12 28.06
N GLN A 124 -10.96 16.96 28.55
CA GLN A 124 -12.38 16.61 28.65
C GLN A 124 -13.03 16.32 27.30
N LYS A 125 -12.68 17.08 26.24
CA LYS A 125 -13.18 16.82 24.88
C LYS A 125 -12.73 15.45 24.38
N THR A 126 -11.46 15.09 24.59
CA THR A 126 -10.92 13.78 24.21
C THR A 126 -11.65 12.66 24.95
N LEU A 127 -11.87 12.78 26.26
CA LEU A 127 -12.61 11.78 27.04
C LEU A 127 -14.07 11.64 26.57
N LYS A 128 -14.75 12.76 26.31
CA LYS A 128 -16.12 12.77 25.76
C LYS A 128 -16.18 12.14 24.38
N PHE A 129 -15.19 12.40 23.52
CA PHE A 129 -15.07 11.76 22.22
C PHE A 129 -14.89 10.25 22.35
N THR A 130 -13.98 9.78 23.22
CA THR A 130 -13.78 8.34 23.47
C THR A 130 -15.07 7.68 23.94
N GLN A 131 -15.82 8.32 24.84
CA GLN A 131 -17.13 7.83 25.28
C GLN A 131 -18.13 7.72 24.11
N ALA A 132 -18.27 8.78 23.31
CA ALA A 132 -19.17 8.79 22.15
C ALA A 132 -18.77 7.75 21.09
N PHE A 133 -17.47 7.58 20.86
CA PHE A 133 -16.92 6.60 19.93
C PHE A 133 -17.21 5.16 20.38
N LEU A 134 -16.98 4.84 21.65
CA LEU A 134 -17.32 3.54 22.21
C LEU A 134 -18.83 3.28 22.18
N GLY A 135 -19.65 4.31 22.45
CA GLY A 135 -21.11 4.26 22.29
C GLY A 135 -21.52 3.86 20.87
N ALA A 136 -21.01 4.56 19.86
CA ALA A 136 -21.29 4.28 18.45
C ALA A 136 -20.85 2.86 18.01
N LEU A 137 -19.73 2.36 18.54
CA LEU A 137 -19.29 0.98 18.29
C LEU A 137 -20.21 -0.06 18.94
N SER A 138 -20.71 0.23 20.15
CA SER A 138 -21.62 -0.66 20.87
C SER A 138 -23.02 -0.70 20.24
N GLU A 139 -23.56 0.43 19.79
CA GLU A 139 -24.86 0.51 19.10
C GLU A 139 -24.83 -0.25 17.77
N ASN A 140 -23.74 -0.14 17.00
CA ASN A 140 -23.55 -0.93 15.76
C ASN A 140 -23.49 -2.45 16.01
N LYS A 141 -23.03 -2.87 17.19
CA LYS A 141 -23.04 -4.28 17.60
C LYS A 141 -24.41 -4.78 18.04
N GLN A 142 -25.32 -3.88 18.42
CA GLN A 142 -26.65 -4.19 18.92
C GLN A 142 -27.72 -4.17 17.80
N GLN A 143 -27.43 -3.48 16.69
CA GLN A 143 -28.26 -3.45 15.48
C GLN A 143 -27.93 -4.56 14.45
N ARG A 144 -26.96 -5.42 14.75
CA ARG A 144 -26.65 -6.66 14.00
C ARG A 144 -27.05 -7.87 14.83
#